data_AF-A0A2C1YK36-F1
#
_entry.id   AF-A0A2C1YK36-F1
#
_cell.length_a   1.000
_cell.length_b   1.000
_cell.length_c   1.000
_cell.angle_alpha   90.00
_cell.angle_beta   90.00
_cell.angle_gamma   90.00
#
_symmetry.space_group_name_H-M   'P 1'
#
loop_
_entity.id
_entity.type
_entity.pdbx_description
1 polymer ?
#
loop_
_entity_poly.entity_id
_entity_poly.type
_entity_poly.pdbx_seq_one_letter_code
_entity_poly.pdbx_strand_id
1 'polypeptide(L)' 'MCLLFCDVDENGKITESILGERVIPMKQYQYFFFLMEDVETISQNIPNYKVIDGQLKFEG' A
#
# COMPACT_ATOMS: atom_id res chain seq x y z
N MET A 1 8.72 -10.12 -1.53
CA MET A 1 7.62 -10.17 -0.55
C MET A 1 7.74 -8.98 0.39
N CYS A 2 6.68 -8.17 0.50
CA CYS A 2 6.67 -6.99 1.36
C CYS A 2 5.29 -6.74 1.98
N LEU A 3 5.28 -5.89 3.00
CA LEU A 3 4.10 -5.41 3.71
C LEU A 3 3.84 -3.95 3.33
N LEU A 4 2.63 -3.64 2.91
CA LEU A 4 2.14 -2.29 2.64
C LEU A 4 1.05 -1.95 3.64
N PHE A 5 1.23 -0.87 4.40
CA PHE A 5 0.17 -0.24 5.18
C PHE A 5 -0.12 1.12 4.56
N CYS A 6 -1.38 1.48 4.39
CA CYS A 6 -1.74 2.75 3.76
C CYS A 6 -3.05 3.34 4.25
N ASP A 7 -3.11 4.67 4.15
CA ASP A 7 -4.32 5.47 4.21
C ASP A 7 -4.70 5.90 2.79
N VAL A 8 -5.99 6.09 2.56
CA VAL A 8 -6.55 6.47 1.27
C VAL A 8 -7.51 7.64 1.40
N ASP A 9 -7.66 8.38 0.29
CA ASP A 9 -8.73 9.36 0.16
C ASP A 9 -10.08 8.72 -0.20
N GLU A 10 -11.10 9.55 -0.40
CA GLU A 10 -12.46 9.13 -0.79
C GLU A 10 -12.53 8.36 -2.13
N ASN A 11 -11.50 8.47 -2.97
CA ASN A 11 -11.40 7.79 -4.26
C ASN A 11 -10.51 6.54 -4.20
N GLY A 12 -10.06 6.15 -2.99
CA GLY A 12 -9.19 5.00 -2.79
C GLY A 12 -7.73 5.27 -3.17
N LYS A 13 -7.34 6.51 -3.47
CA LYS A 13 -5.94 6.84 -3.79
C LYS A 13 -5.12 6.84 -2.51
N ILE A 14 -3.94 6.21 -2.55
CA ILE A 14 -3.01 6.18 -1.42
C ILE A 14 -2.51 7.61 -1.14
N THR A 15 -2.71 8.08 0.09
CA THR A 15 -2.27 9.41 0.55
C THR A 15 -1.08 9.33 1.50
N GLU A 16 -0.99 8.25 2.27
CA GLU A 16 0.13 7.94 3.13
C GLU A 16 0.38 6.43 3.13
N SER A 17 1.63 6.02 3.21
CA SER A 17 1.98 4.60 3.29
C SER A 17 3.31 4.35 3.99
N ILE A 18 3.43 3.17 4.56
CA ILE A 18 4.72 2.57 4.94
C ILE A 18 4.85 1.21 4.26
N LEU A 19 6.04 0.96 3.70
CA LEU A 19 6.36 -0.23 2.91
C LEU A 19 7.67 -0.84 3.43
N GLY A 20 7.71 -2.16 3.54
CA GLY A 20 8.95 -2.86 3.88
C GLY A 20 8.77 -4.37 4.00
N GLU A 21 9.89 -5.10 4.02
CA GLU A 21 9.87 -6.55 4.27
C GLU A 21 9.45 -6.88 5.71
N ARG A 22 9.80 -5.99 6.65
CA ARG A 22 9.43 -6.04 8.07
C ARG A 22 9.09 -4.62 8.52
N VAL A 23 7.84 -4.41 8.91
CA VAL A 23 7.32 -3.10 9.29
C VAL A 23 6.61 -3.19 10.63
N ILE A 24 6.88 -2.24 11.52
CA ILE A 24 6.10 -2.01 12.74
C ILE A 24 5.40 -0.66 12.58
N PRO A 25 4.08 -0.63 12.33
CA PRO A 25 3.36 0.63 12.18
C PRO A 25 3.27 1.35 13.54
N MET A 26 3.67 2.62 13.57
CA MET A 26 3.64 3.48 14.77
C MET A 26 2.30 4.21 14.96
N LYS A 27 1.40 4.06 14.00
CA LYS A 27 0.01 4.54 14.03
C LYS A 27 -0.90 3.50 13.39
N GLN A 28 -2.21 3.66 13.56
CA GLN A 28 -3.18 2.85 12.83
C GLN A 28 -3.33 3.37 11.40
N TYR A 29 -3.32 2.45 10.43
CA TYR A 29 -3.62 2.70 9.02
C TYR A 29 -4.99 2.10 8.67
N GLN A 30 -5.63 2.61 7.61
CA GLN A 30 -6.91 2.07 7.14
C GLN A 30 -6.78 0.67 6.53
N TYR A 31 -5.72 0.41 5.78
CA TYR A 31 -5.52 -0.86 5.08
C TYR A 31 -4.13 -1.47 5.31
N PHE A 32 -4.07 -2.78 5.12
CA PHE A 32 -2.87 -3.59 5.16
C PHE A 32 -2.90 -4.63 4.04
N PHE A 33 -1.78 -4.78 3.33
CA PHE A 33 -1.61 -5.75 2.26
C PHE A 33 -0.29 -6.50 2.37
N PHE A 34 -0.36 -7.79 2.10
CA PHE A 34 0.79 -8.65 1.91
C PHE A 34 1.02 -8.85 0.40
N LEU A 35 2.18 -8.45 -0.10
CA LEU A 35 2.53 -8.47 -1.53
C LEU A 35 3.69 -9.43 -1.78
N MET A 36 3.66 -10.12 -2.93
CA MET A 36 4.68 -11.13 -3.26
C MET A 36 5.95 -10.47 -3.82
N GLU A 37 5.80 -9.31 -4.43
CA GLU A 37 6.83 -8.47 -5.02
C GLU A 37 7.80 -7.92 -3.94
N ASP A 38 8.98 -7.49 -4.37
CA ASP A 38 9.95 -6.82 -3.51
C ASP A 38 9.59 -5.35 -3.25
N VAL A 39 10.23 -4.78 -2.22
CA VAL A 39 9.98 -3.40 -1.78
C VAL A 39 10.30 -2.39 -2.87
N GLU A 40 11.38 -2.59 -3.64
CA GLU A 40 11.81 -1.64 -4.66
C GLU A 40 10.78 -1.55 -5.78
N THR A 41 10.32 -2.69 -6.27
CA THR A 41 9.26 -2.81 -7.29
C THR A 41 7.96 -2.11 -6.84
N ILE A 42 7.50 -2.37 -5.61
CA ILE A 42 6.26 -1.74 -5.11
C ILE A 42 6.45 -0.24 -4.89
N SER A 43 7.59 0.20 -4.32
CA SER A 43 7.83 1.60 -3.97
C SER A 43 7.71 2.55 -5.16
N GLN A 44 8.16 2.12 -6.34
CA GLN A 44 8.11 2.89 -7.58
C GLN A 44 6.68 3.00 -8.14
N ASN A 45 5.79 2.11 -7.72
CA ASN A 45 4.46 1.93 -8.27
C ASN A 45 3.33 2.37 -7.32
N ILE A 46 3.62 2.76 -6.06
CA ILE A 46 2.61 3.24 -5.09
C ILE A 46 1.63 4.27 -5.70
N PRO A 47 2.07 5.29 -6.47
CA PRO A 47 1.16 6.27 -7.07
C PRO A 47 0.14 5.68 -8.05
N ASN A 48 0.41 4.49 -8.60
CA ASN A 48 -0.43 3.77 -9.56
C ASN A 48 -1.38 2.77 -8.88
N TYR A 49 -1.28 2.60 -7.56
CA TYR A 49 -2.18 1.74 -6.81
C TYR A 49 -3.35 2.53 -6.21
N LYS A 50 -4.51 1.87 -6.18
CA LYS A 50 -5.70 2.31 -5.44
C LYS A 50 -6.26 1.17 -4.61
N VAL A 51 -6.96 1.52 -3.54
CA VAL A 51 -7.79 0.58 -2.78
C VAL A 51 -9.24 0.74 -3.22
N ILE A 52 -9.78 -0.28 -3.88
CA ILE A 52 -11.16 -0.29 -4.39
C ILE A 52 -11.85 -1.53 -3.82
N ASP A 53 -12.98 -1.32 -3.12
CA ASP A 53 -13.73 -2.38 -2.42
C ASP A 53 -12.85 -3.19 -1.45
N GLY A 54 -11.93 -2.52 -0.77
CA GLY A 54 -11.00 -3.12 0.18
C GLY A 54 -9.86 -3.93 -0.47
N GLN A 55 -9.71 -3.88 -1.80
CA GLN A 55 -8.67 -4.57 -2.53
C GLN A 55 -7.68 -3.59 -3.15
N LEU A 56 -6.39 -3.91 -3.08
CA LEU A 56 -5.35 -3.15 -3.78
C LEU A 56 -5.39 -3.48 -5.28
N LYS A 57 -5.60 -2.47 -6.12
CA LYS A 57 -5.65 -2.59 -7.58
C LYS A 57 -4.60 -1.69 -8.20
N PHE A 58 -3.88 -2.23 -9.18
CA PHE A 58 -2.93 -1.48 -9.99
C PHE A 58 -3.67 -0.88 -11.19
N GLU A 59 -3.55 0.44 -11.41
CA GLU A 59 -4.15 1.17 -12.53
C GLU A 59 -3.11 1.66 -13.55
N GLY A 60 -1.87 1.15 -13.49
CA GLY A 60 -0.79 1.51 -14.42
C GLY A 60 -0.95 0.95 -15.83
#